data_AF-A0A098E6N6-F1
#
_entry.id   AF-A0A098E6N6-F1
#
_cell.length_a   1.000
_cell.length_b   1.000
_cell.length_c   1.000
_cell.angle_alpha   90.00
_cell.angle_beta   90.00
_cell.angle_gamma   90.00
#
_symmetry.space_group_name_H-M   'P 1'
#
loop_
_entity.id
_entity.type
_entity.pdbx_description
1 polymer ?
#
loop_
_entity_poly.entity_id
_entity_poly.type
_entity_poly.pdbx_seq_one_letter_code
_entity_poly.pdbx_strand_id
1 'polypeptide(L)'
;MKGIKKSVVYRHLKKCHDDIGGYTGTDIVKLAQQLNVDRTTLSRSIEKWSEKDIRFSDIKYLGKRYIQITLDEILKIEHSLEDNPLMVKKYLLESTNANRIHNDMLPLLKTTFYEFVDKYFNSILNVVQYSIYLA
;
A
#
# COMPACT_ATOMS: atom_id res chain seq x y z
N MET A 1 -35.13 -4.43 -11.61
CA MET A 1 -33.72 -4.64 -11.18
C MET A 1 -33.35 -6.09 -11.46
N LYS A 2 -32.33 -6.37 -12.28
CA LYS A 2 -31.82 -7.74 -12.45
C LYS A 2 -31.29 -8.19 -11.08
N GLY A 3 -31.93 -9.19 -10.48
CA GLY A 3 -31.48 -9.75 -9.21
C GLY A 3 -30.04 -10.24 -9.32
N ILE A 4 -29.24 -10.06 -8.27
CA ILE A 4 -27.87 -10.57 -8.21
C ILE A 4 -27.93 -12.09 -8.37
N LYS A 5 -27.30 -12.61 -9.43
CA LYS A 5 -27.28 -14.06 -9.68
C LYS A 5 -26.38 -14.76 -8.67
N LYS A 6 -26.99 -15.35 -7.63
CA LYS A 6 -26.30 -16.09 -6.56
C LYS A 6 -25.27 -17.11 -7.08
N SER A 7 -25.59 -17.83 -8.17
CA SER A 7 -24.69 -18.82 -8.78
C SER A 7 -23.42 -18.22 -9.38
N VAL A 8 -23.50 -17.02 -9.96
CA VAL A 8 -22.33 -16.32 -10.52
C VAL A 8 -21.42 -15.85 -9.41
N VAL A 9 -22.00 -15.30 -8.34
CA VAL A 9 -21.24 -14.87 -7.16
C VAL A 9 -20.56 -16.07 -6.51
N TYR A 10 -21.28 -17.16 -6.29
CA TYR A 10 -20.72 -18.38 -5.73
C TYR A 10 -19.50 -18.87 -6.52
N ARG A 11 -19.62 -18.98 -7.86
CA ARG A 11 -18.53 -19.45 -8.71
C ARG A 11 -17.28 -18.56 -8.60
N HIS A 12 -17.49 -17.25 -8.54
CA HIS A 12 -16.38 -16.31 -8.41
C HIS A 12 -15.68 -16.45 -7.05
N LEU A 13 -16.45 -16.46 -5.95
CA LEU A 13 -15.90 -16.58 -4.61
C LEU A 13 -15.24 -17.94 -4.38
N LYS A 14 -15.83 -19.01 -4.95
CA LYS A 14 -15.26 -20.36 -4.90
C LYS A 14 -13.93 -20.42 -5.63
N LYS A 15 -13.82 -19.79 -6.81
CA LYS A 15 -12.54 -19.65 -7.50
C LYS A 15 -11.50 -18.93 -6.64
N CYS A 16 -11.85 -17.81 -6.01
CA CYS A 16 -10.92 -17.14 -5.09
C CYS A 16 -10.50 -18.07 -3.94
N HIS A 17 -11.44 -18.84 -3.39
CA HIS A 17 -11.14 -19.79 -2.33
C HIS A 17 -10.21 -20.91 -2.78
N ASP A 18 -10.41 -21.46 -3.97
CA ASP A 18 -9.58 -22.55 -4.49
C ASP A 18 -8.17 -22.06 -4.89
N ASP A 19 -8.07 -20.83 -5.42
CA ASP A 19 -6.79 -20.25 -5.85
C ASP A 19 -5.92 -19.82 -4.65
N ILE A 20 -6.52 -19.23 -3.61
CA ILE A 20 -5.78 -18.53 -2.55
C ILE A 20 -6.36 -18.70 -1.13
N GLY A 21 -7.31 -19.61 -0.93
CA GLY A 21 -7.88 -19.94 0.39
C GLY A 21 -9.02 -19.01 0.86
N GLY A 22 -9.41 -18.00 0.08
CA GLY A 22 -10.59 -17.18 0.36
C GLY A 22 -10.72 -15.96 -0.56
N TYR A 23 -11.70 -15.10 -0.28
CA TYR A 23 -11.94 -13.85 -1.02
C TYR A 23 -11.68 -12.62 -0.16
N THR A 24 -11.38 -11.50 -0.81
CA THR A 24 -11.04 -10.23 -0.16
C THR A 24 -12.03 -9.12 -0.50
N GLY A 25 -11.95 -8.00 0.22
CA GLY A 25 -12.75 -6.81 -0.09
C GLY A 25 -12.54 -6.32 -1.53
N THR A 26 -11.33 -6.47 -2.07
CA THR A 26 -10.98 -6.11 -3.45
C THR A 26 -11.69 -7.01 -4.47
N ASP A 27 -11.83 -8.30 -4.16
CA ASP A 27 -12.52 -9.26 -5.05
C ASP A 27 -14.02 -8.92 -5.11
N ILE A 28 -14.63 -8.51 -3.98
CA ILE A 28 -16.02 -8.00 -3.96
C ILE A 28 -16.17 -6.75 -4.82
N VAL A 29 -15.22 -5.80 -4.75
CA VAL A 29 -15.27 -4.57 -5.56
C VAL A 29 -15.24 -4.89 -7.05
N LYS A 30 -14.32 -5.76 -7.48
CA LYS A 30 -14.21 -6.19 -8.88
C LYS A 30 -15.48 -6.90 -9.34
N LEU A 31 -16.01 -7.81 -8.53
CA LEU A 31 -17.22 -8.55 -8.85
C LEU A 31 -18.45 -7.63 -8.92
N ALA A 32 -18.55 -6.64 -8.03
CA ALA A 32 -19.63 -5.64 -8.05
C ALA A 32 -19.61 -4.82 -9.35
N GLN A 33 -18.41 -4.39 -9.79
CA GLN A 33 -18.23 -3.69 -11.08
C GLN A 33 -18.65 -4.58 -12.26
N GLN A 34 -18.22 -5.85 -12.27
CA GLN A 34 -18.57 -6.80 -13.34
C GLN A 34 -20.07 -7.07 -13.43
N LEU A 35 -20.77 -7.07 -12.29
CA LEU A 35 -22.20 -7.30 -12.22
C LEU A 35 -23.02 -6.01 -12.36
N ASN A 36 -22.37 -4.85 -12.45
CA ASN A 36 -22.98 -3.52 -12.42
C ASN A 36 -23.93 -3.34 -11.21
N VAL A 37 -23.45 -3.68 -10.02
CA VAL A 37 -24.17 -3.55 -8.75
C VAL A 37 -23.34 -2.79 -7.73
N ASP A 38 -24.01 -2.18 -6.77
CA ASP A 38 -23.34 -1.54 -5.65
C ASP A 38 -22.61 -2.60 -4.78
N ARG A 39 -21.38 -2.26 -4.37
CA ARG A 39 -20.53 -3.10 -3.53
C ARG A 39 -21.23 -3.44 -2.22
N THR A 40 -21.87 -2.48 -1.57
CA THR A 40 -22.52 -2.67 -0.26
C THR A 40 -23.68 -3.65 -0.39
N THR A 41 -24.45 -3.55 -1.46
CA THR A 41 -25.54 -4.45 -1.81
C THR A 41 -25.05 -5.88 -2.07
N LEU A 42 -23.94 -6.03 -2.78
CA LEU A 42 -23.32 -7.32 -3.00
C LEU A 42 -22.80 -7.94 -1.70
N SER A 43 -22.10 -7.17 -0.86
CA SER A 43 -21.62 -7.63 0.45
C SER A 43 -22.76 -8.13 1.34
N ARG A 44 -23.84 -7.36 1.49
CA ARG A 44 -25.03 -7.77 2.27
C ARG A 44 -25.69 -9.02 1.71
N SER A 45 -25.65 -9.21 0.40
CA SER A 45 -26.20 -10.42 -0.23
C SER A 45 -25.35 -11.63 0.09
N ILE A 46 -24.02 -11.51 0.03
CA ILE A 46 -23.07 -12.58 0.39
C ILE A 46 -23.23 -12.97 1.85
N GLU A 47 -23.30 -12.00 2.76
CA GLU A 47 -23.51 -12.22 4.21
C GLU A 47 -24.81 -13.00 4.48
N LYS A 48 -25.92 -12.56 3.88
CA LYS A 48 -27.20 -13.27 3.96
C LYS A 48 -27.14 -14.68 3.38
N TRP A 49 -26.29 -14.92 2.37
CA TRP A 49 -26.11 -16.26 1.81
C TRP A 49 -25.22 -17.13 2.68
N SER A 50 -24.17 -16.59 3.32
CA SER A 50 -23.34 -17.35 4.25
C SER A 50 -24.10 -17.81 5.49
N GLU A 51 -25.11 -17.06 5.94
CA GLU A 51 -25.97 -17.48 7.05
C GLU A 51 -26.92 -18.64 6.70
N LYS A 52 -27.26 -18.81 5.41
CA LYS A 52 -28.36 -19.68 4.96
C LYS A 52 -27.94 -20.82 4.04
N ASP A 53 -26.77 -20.73 3.42
CA ASP A 53 -26.26 -21.68 2.44
C ASP A 53 -24.87 -22.14 2.83
N ILE A 54 -24.76 -23.42 3.20
CA ILE A 54 -23.51 -24.00 3.70
C ILE A 54 -22.36 -23.86 2.70
N ARG A 55 -22.66 -23.83 1.40
CA ARG A 55 -21.64 -23.65 0.38
C ARG A 55 -21.01 -22.26 0.44
N PHE A 56 -21.77 -21.26 0.85
CA PHE A 56 -21.25 -19.91 1.07
C PHE A 56 -20.54 -19.79 2.42
N SER A 57 -21.01 -20.49 3.46
CA SER A 57 -20.33 -20.46 4.78
C SER A 57 -18.92 -21.05 4.71
N ASP A 58 -18.70 -22.03 3.85
CA ASP A 58 -17.38 -22.68 3.68
C ASP A 58 -16.36 -21.79 2.95
N ILE A 59 -16.80 -20.70 2.31
CA ILE A 59 -15.91 -19.79 1.61
C ILE A 59 -15.44 -18.69 2.57
N LYS A 60 -14.15 -18.70 2.89
CA LYS A 60 -13.55 -17.77 3.84
C LYS A 60 -13.40 -16.34 3.28
N TYR A 61 -13.83 -15.34 4.06
CA TYR A 61 -13.47 -13.93 3.84
C TYR A 61 -12.13 -13.61 4.54
N LEU A 62 -11.16 -13.10 3.78
CA LEU A 62 -9.80 -12.82 4.26
C LEU A 62 -9.59 -11.36 4.66
N GLY A 63 -10.57 -10.48 4.44
CA GLY A 63 -10.41 -9.04 4.70
C GLY A 63 -9.51 -8.37 3.67
N LYS A 64 -8.32 -7.91 4.11
CA LYS A 64 -7.28 -7.31 3.26
C LYS A 64 -6.21 -8.35 2.93
N ARG A 65 -5.69 -8.33 1.71
CA ARG A 65 -4.50 -9.12 1.35
C ARG A 65 -3.30 -8.55 2.10
N TYR A 66 -2.65 -9.37 2.92
CA TYR A 66 -1.31 -9.08 3.41
C TYR A 66 -0.34 -9.54 2.33
N ILE A 67 0.37 -8.59 1.73
CA ILE A 67 1.50 -8.90 0.85
C ILE A 67 2.61 -9.39 1.78
N GLN A 68 3.02 -10.64 1.63
CA GLN A 68 4.19 -11.16 2.34
C GLN A 68 5.43 -10.56 1.68
N ILE A 69 6.15 -9.72 2.44
CA ILE A 69 7.49 -9.29 2.05
C ILE A 69 8.44 -10.41 2.47
N THR A 70 9.24 -10.90 1.53
CA THR A 70 10.24 -11.94 1.77
C THR A 70 11.46 -11.38 2.52
N LEU A 71 12.22 -12.25 3.18
CA LEU A 71 13.45 -11.85 3.87
C LEU A 71 14.46 -11.21 2.90
N ASP A 72 14.59 -11.73 1.68
CA ASP A 72 15.43 -11.16 0.62
C ASP A 72 14.99 -9.75 0.21
N GLU A 73 13.68 -9.49 0.14
CA GLU A 73 13.16 -8.15 -0.14
C GLU A 73 13.43 -7.20 1.02
N ILE A 74 13.30 -7.66 2.27
CA ILE A 74 13.65 -6.90 3.47
C ILE A 74 15.13 -6.53 3.43
N LEU A 75 16.02 -7.51 3.26
CA LEU A 75 17.48 -7.28 3.23
C LEU A 75 17.88 -6.35 2.10
N LYS A 76 17.27 -6.46 0.91
CA LYS A 76 17.52 -5.53 -0.21
C LYS A 76 17.06 -4.11 0.12
N ILE A 77 15.91 -3.95 0.77
CA ILE A 77 15.40 -2.66 1.19
C ILE A 77 16.32 -2.07 2.27
N GLU A 78 16.69 -2.85 3.28
CA GLU A 78 17.60 -2.44 4.35
C GLU A 78 18.96 -2.02 3.79
N HIS A 79 19.63 -2.88 3.00
CA HIS A 79 20.89 -2.52 2.35
C HIS A 79 20.77 -1.28 1.46
N SER A 80 19.68 -1.14 0.69
CA SER A 80 19.48 0.05 -0.16
C SER A 80 19.30 1.34 0.65
N LEU A 81 18.73 1.25 1.86
CA LEU A 81 18.52 2.37 2.76
C LEU A 81 19.78 2.69 3.58
N GLU A 82 20.51 1.67 4.05
CA GLU A 82 21.74 1.79 4.84
C GLU A 82 22.93 2.26 4.01
N ASP A 83 23.14 1.69 2.82
CA ASP A 83 24.35 1.93 2.02
C ASP A 83 24.30 3.21 1.20
N ASN A 84 23.18 3.96 1.20
CA ASN A 84 23.01 5.04 0.23
C ASN A 84 22.34 6.33 0.75
N PRO A 85 23.09 7.16 1.50
CA PRO A 85 22.71 8.55 1.76
C PRO A 85 22.35 9.33 0.49
N LEU A 86 22.92 8.97 -0.68
CA LEU A 86 22.58 9.60 -1.95
C LEU A 86 21.20 9.16 -2.47
N MET A 87 20.74 7.94 -2.19
CA MET A 87 19.40 7.48 -2.56
C MET A 87 18.35 8.21 -1.72
N VAL A 88 18.58 8.38 -0.42
CA VAL A 88 17.70 9.16 0.46
C VAL A 88 17.66 10.63 0.01
N LYS A 89 18.83 11.25 -0.25
CA LYS A 89 18.91 12.62 -0.81
C LYS A 89 18.16 12.74 -2.14
N LYS A 90 18.30 11.75 -3.03
CA LYS A 90 17.64 11.74 -4.33
C LYS A 90 16.12 11.67 -4.18
N TYR A 91 15.62 10.74 -3.36
CA TYR A 91 14.18 10.60 -3.09
C TYR A 91 13.59 11.87 -2.47
N LEU A 92 14.28 12.49 -1.52
CA LEU A 92 13.85 13.74 -0.91
C LEU A 92 13.81 14.89 -1.92
N LEU A 93 14.80 14.99 -2.83
CA LEU A 93 14.79 15.97 -3.92
C LEU A 93 13.60 15.76 -4.86
N GLU A 94 13.36 14.51 -5.29
CA GLU A 94 12.28 14.17 -6.22
C GLU A 94 10.90 14.47 -5.62
N SER A 95 10.64 14.04 -4.39
CA SER A 95 9.39 14.31 -3.68
C SER A 95 9.18 15.82 -3.40
N THR A 96 10.25 16.54 -3.02
CA THR A 96 10.19 18.00 -2.84
C THR A 96 9.86 18.71 -4.14
N ASN A 97 10.48 18.31 -5.26
CA ASN A 97 10.22 18.92 -6.56
C ASN A 97 8.83 18.57 -7.10
N ALA A 98 8.32 17.37 -6.86
CA ALA A 98 6.95 17.01 -7.21
C ALA A 98 5.93 17.94 -6.50
N ASN A 99 6.14 18.21 -5.21
CA ASN A 99 5.32 19.16 -4.46
C ASN A 99 5.49 20.60 -4.99
N ARG A 100 6.70 21.02 -5.37
CA ARG A 100 6.93 22.36 -5.92
C ARG A 100 6.20 22.57 -7.23
N ILE A 101 6.29 21.60 -8.15
CA ILE A 101 5.59 21.61 -9.43
C ILE A 101 4.07 21.65 -9.21
N HIS A 102 3.55 20.87 -8.27
CA HIS A 102 2.12 20.88 -7.93
C HIS A 102 1.62 22.26 -7.44
N ASN A 103 2.52 23.07 -6.86
CA ASN A 103 2.22 24.42 -6.36
C ASN A 103 2.75 25.52 -7.29
N ASP A 104 2.94 25.24 -8.58
CA ASP A 104 3.44 26.18 -9.61
C ASP A 104 4.79 26.86 -9.26
N MET A 105 5.61 26.20 -8.45
CA MET A 105 6.95 26.66 -8.08
C MET A 105 8.02 26.00 -8.96
N LEU A 106 9.08 26.75 -9.28
CA LEU A 106 10.25 26.21 -9.97
C LEU A 106 10.91 25.08 -9.15
N PRO A 107 11.29 23.95 -9.76
CA PRO A 107 11.97 22.87 -9.05
C PRO A 107 13.35 23.31 -8.55
N LEU A 108 13.79 22.74 -7.44
CA LEU A 108 15.14 22.90 -6.91
C LEU A 108 16.14 22.20 -7.83
N LEU A 109 17.26 22.88 -8.06
CA LEU A 109 18.44 22.28 -8.68
C LEU A 109 19.06 21.25 -7.72
N LYS A 110 19.53 20.14 -8.29
CA LYS A 110 20.16 19.06 -7.53
C LYS A 110 21.33 19.54 -6.68
N THR A 111 22.18 20.39 -7.23
CA THR A 111 23.35 20.95 -6.53
C THR A 111 22.93 21.76 -5.30
N THR A 112 22.01 22.70 -5.48
CA THR A 112 21.48 23.54 -4.40
C THR A 112 20.84 22.72 -3.28
N PHE A 113 20.08 21.68 -3.63
CA PHE A 113 19.48 20.79 -2.63
C PHE A 113 20.52 20.00 -1.85
N TYR A 114 21.51 19.42 -2.54
CA TYR A 114 22.54 18.58 -1.91
C TYR A 114 23.43 19.42 -0.99
N GLU A 115 23.83 20.62 -1.42
CA GLU A 115 24.59 21.58 -0.59
C GLU A 115 23.84 21.97 0.69
N PHE A 116 22.54 22.24 0.58
CA PHE A 116 21.69 22.54 1.74
C PHE A 116 21.64 21.37 2.72
N VAL A 117 21.40 20.15 2.22
CA VAL A 117 21.30 18.94 3.04
C VAL A 117 22.63 18.67 3.75
N ASP A 118 23.76 18.79 3.04
CA ASP A 118 25.08 18.59 3.64
C ASP A 118 25.40 19.63 4.71
N LYS A 119 25.06 20.90 4.47
CA LYS A 119 25.20 21.96 5.48
C LYS A 119 24.34 21.67 6.73
N TYR A 120 23.12 21.20 6.53
CA TYR A 120 22.20 20.86 7.60
C TYR A 120 22.70 19.66 8.43
N PHE A 121 23.12 18.57 7.78
CA PHE A 121 23.69 17.41 8.49
C PHE A 121 24.93 17.77 9.30
N ASN A 122 25.85 18.55 8.72
CA ASN A 122 27.04 19.03 9.44
C ASN A 122 26.68 19.91 10.63
N SER A 123 25.63 20.73 10.54
CA SER A 123 25.17 21.54 11.67
C SER A 123 24.62 20.69 12.82
N ILE A 124 23.89 19.61 12.52
CA ILE A 124 23.37 18.68 13.52
C ILE A 124 24.49 17.90 14.20
N LEU A 125 25.43 17.36 13.41
CA LEU A 125 26.56 16.59 13.94
C LEU A 125 27.41 17.43 14.90
N ASN A 126 27.66 18.69 14.56
CA ASN A 126 28.37 19.63 15.43
C ASN A 126 27.60 19.87 16.75
N VAL A 127 26.28 20.05 16.70
CA VAL A 127 25.46 20.25 17.91
C VAL A 127 25.51 19.03 18.84
N VAL A 128 25.41 17.81 18.30
CA VAL A 128 25.49 16.57 19.09
C VAL A 128 26.87 16.40 19.72
N GLN A 129 27.94 16.74 18.99
CA GLN A 129 29.30 16.67 19.51
C GLN A 129 29.50 17.61 20.70
N TYR A 130 29.02 18.86 20.64
CA TYR A 130 29.08 19.79 21.77
C TYR A 130 28.26 19.33 22.99
N SER A 131 27.15 18.63 22.80
CA SER A 131 26.34 18.10 23.91
C SER A 131 26.99 16.94 24.66
N ILE A 132 27.87 16.17 24.01
CA ILE A 132 28.59 15.05 24.64
C ILE A 132 29.79 15.55 25.46
N TYR A 133 30.43 16.67 25.07
CA TYR A 133 31.57 17.24 25.80
C TYR A 133 31.19 18.12 27.01
N LEU A 134 29.90 18.35 27.25
CA LEU A 134 29.38 19.17 28.35
C LEU A 134 28.61 18.37 29.42
N ALA A 135 28.63 17.04 29.33
CA ALA A 135 28.08 16.10 30.32
C ALA A 135 29.21 15.37 31.05
#